data_AF-A0A7S3U9M2-F1
#
_entry.id   AF-A0A7S3U9M2-F1
#
_cell.length_a   1.000
_cell.length_b   1.000
_cell.length_c   1.000
_cell.angle_alpha   90.00
_cell.angle_beta   90.00
_cell.angle_gamma   90.00
#
_symmetry.space_group_name_H-M   'P 1'
#
loop_
_entity.id
_entity.type
_entity.pdbx_description
1 polymer ?
#
loop_
_entity_poly.entity_id
_entity_poly.type
_entity_poly.pdbx_seq_one_letter_code
_entity_poly.pdbx_strand_id
1 'polypeptide(L)'
;ITYEIVLLNWEGQQHPWHIHGHSLQIVGQGWLDPVAEWRKQRFNATRFDPKTAFDHLPDHTKPAPVKAQVDTFTSAPHSFVVFRLTADNPGAWMMHCHMDYHLEAGMGMLWSVEEDGKYSLPPPPDDFRVCNRDATYAAARALQEGTAAARGTQL
;
A
#
# COMPACT_ATOMS: atom_id res chain seq x y z
N ILE A 1 -17.57 0.63 7.42
CA ILE A 1 -17.91 -0.47 6.48
C ILE A 1 -16.69 -1.40 6.40
N THR A 2 -16.86 -2.71 6.22
CA THR A 2 -15.72 -3.63 6.03
C THR A 2 -15.61 -4.05 4.57
N TYR A 3 -14.43 -3.88 4.00
CA TYR A 3 -14.08 -4.28 2.64
C TYR A 3 -13.20 -5.51 2.69
N GLU A 4 -13.46 -6.50 1.83
CA GLU A 4 -12.57 -7.63 1.61
C GLU A 4 -11.82 -7.43 0.29
N ILE A 5 -10.50 -7.53 0.36
CA ILE A 5 -9.61 -7.17 -0.74
C ILE A 5 -8.69 -8.36 -1.01
N VAL A 6 -8.49 -8.62 -2.30
CA VAL A 6 -7.56 -9.62 -2.80
C VAL A 6 -6.37 -8.90 -3.39
N LEU A 7 -5.23 -9.03 -2.73
CA LEU A 7 -3.95 -8.53 -3.23
C LEU A 7 -3.21 -9.64 -3.96
N LEU A 8 -2.92 -9.41 -5.24
CA LEU A 8 -2.19 -10.34 -6.08
C LEU A 8 -0.73 -9.90 -6.18
N ASN A 9 0.19 -10.77 -5.81
CA ASN A 9 1.61 -10.59 -6.11
C ASN A 9 1.97 -11.39 -7.36
N TRP A 10 2.11 -10.69 -8.48
CA TRP A 10 2.50 -11.30 -9.75
C TRP A 10 4.02 -11.48 -9.88
N GLU A 11 4.80 -10.76 -9.07
CA GLU A 11 6.25 -10.71 -9.17
C GLU A 11 6.93 -11.92 -8.53
N GLY A 12 8.15 -12.19 -8.98
CA GLY A 12 9.02 -13.23 -8.42
C GLY A 12 9.67 -12.85 -7.09
N GLN A 13 9.37 -11.67 -6.57
CA GLN A 13 9.87 -11.16 -5.30
C GLN A 13 8.77 -11.18 -4.23
N GLN A 14 9.17 -11.27 -2.97
CA GLN A 14 8.25 -11.06 -1.86
C GLN A 14 8.10 -9.56 -1.59
N HIS A 15 6.91 -9.14 -1.17
CA HIS A 15 6.63 -7.75 -0.84
C HIS A 15 5.99 -7.69 0.56
N PRO A 16 6.67 -7.11 1.57
CA PRO A 16 6.03 -6.77 2.82
C PRO A 16 5.13 -5.56 2.58
N TRP A 17 3.83 -5.68 2.80
CA TRP A 17 2.85 -4.61 2.68
C TRP A 17 2.50 -4.08 4.05
N HIS A 18 2.60 -2.77 4.21
CA HIS A 18 2.22 -2.04 5.41
C HIS A 18 1.07 -1.08 5.10
N ILE A 19 0.13 -0.91 6.02
CA ILE A 19 -0.93 0.10 5.94
C ILE A 19 -0.94 1.01 7.17
N HIS A 20 -1.13 2.30 6.93
CA HIS A 20 -1.29 3.29 7.99
C HIS A 20 -2.73 3.33 8.52
N GLY A 21 -2.89 3.72 9.78
CA GLY A 21 -4.20 4.04 10.38
C GLY A 21 -5.17 2.87 10.59
N HIS A 22 -4.81 1.66 10.15
CA HIS A 22 -5.67 0.48 10.21
C HIS A 22 -4.89 -0.77 10.60
N SER A 23 -5.59 -1.74 11.19
CA SER A 23 -5.13 -3.14 11.24
C SER A 23 -5.97 -3.98 10.28
N LEU A 24 -5.31 -4.83 9.52
CA LEU A 24 -5.93 -5.71 8.54
C LEU A 24 -6.21 -7.08 9.13
N GLN A 25 -7.36 -7.63 8.83
CA GLN A 25 -7.68 -9.02 9.13
C GLN A 25 -7.28 -9.91 7.97
N ILE A 26 -6.24 -10.72 8.11
CA ILE A 26 -5.86 -11.70 7.10
C ILE A 26 -6.83 -12.89 7.19
N VAL A 27 -7.51 -13.20 6.09
CA VAL A 27 -8.52 -14.26 6.04
C VAL A 27 -8.14 -15.39 5.10
N GLY A 28 -7.26 -15.11 4.13
CA GLY A 28 -6.79 -16.09 3.16
C GLY A 28 -5.41 -15.73 2.63
N GLN A 29 -4.63 -16.74 2.30
CA GLN A 29 -3.39 -16.63 1.55
C GLN A 29 -3.26 -17.90 0.73
N GLY A 30 -2.66 -17.80 -0.44
CA GLY A 30 -2.45 -18.95 -1.31
C GLY A 30 -1.52 -18.62 -2.45
N TRP A 31 -1.14 -19.65 -3.19
CA TRP A 31 -0.27 -19.51 -4.35
C TRP A 31 -1.12 -19.24 -5.59
N LEU A 32 -0.65 -18.35 -6.44
CA LEU A 32 -1.12 -18.27 -7.82
C LEU A 32 -0.35 -19.36 -8.56
N ASP A 33 -0.83 -20.60 -8.47
CA ASP A 33 -0.23 -21.75 -9.15
C ASP A 33 -0.63 -21.76 -10.62
N PRO A 34 0.04 -20.94 -11.45
CA PRO A 34 0.54 -21.45 -12.72
C PRO A 34 1.80 -20.71 -13.23
N VAL A 35 2.80 -20.39 -12.40
CA VAL A 35 4.11 -19.89 -12.91
C VAL A 35 4.76 -20.89 -13.89
N ALA A 36 4.39 -22.18 -13.81
CA ALA A 36 4.79 -23.20 -14.78
C ALA A 36 4.14 -23.05 -16.18
N GLU A 37 2.88 -22.58 -16.26
CA GLU A 37 2.17 -22.37 -17.54
C GLU A 37 2.26 -20.92 -18.04
N TRP A 38 2.38 -19.93 -17.15
CA TRP A 38 2.47 -18.50 -17.48
C TRP A 38 3.88 -18.02 -17.81
N ARG A 39 4.94 -18.76 -17.42
CA ARG A 39 6.30 -18.52 -17.97
C ARG A 39 6.33 -18.59 -19.51
N LYS A 40 5.35 -19.24 -20.15
CA LYS A 40 5.18 -19.27 -21.62
C LYS A 40 4.56 -17.98 -22.17
N GLN A 41 3.90 -17.17 -21.34
CA GLN A 41 3.13 -16.00 -21.74
C GLN A 41 3.88 -14.72 -21.38
N ARG A 42 4.73 -14.27 -22.32
CA ARG A 42 5.49 -13.01 -22.23
C ARG A 42 4.54 -11.84 -21.91
N PHE A 43 4.86 -11.16 -20.81
CA PHE A 43 4.25 -9.94 -20.25
C PHE A 43 3.33 -9.15 -21.19
N ASN A 44 2.02 -9.40 -21.13
CA ASN A 44 1.02 -8.58 -21.80
C ASN A 44 -0.27 -8.51 -20.97
N ALA A 45 -0.58 -7.33 -20.44
CA ALA A 45 -1.76 -7.04 -19.61
C ALA A 45 -3.11 -7.38 -20.29
N THR A 46 -3.13 -7.53 -21.62
CA THR A 46 -4.32 -7.95 -22.38
C THR A 46 -4.65 -9.45 -22.28
N ARG A 47 -3.80 -10.25 -21.61
CA ARG A 47 -4.00 -11.70 -21.43
C ARG A 47 -4.38 -12.10 -20.02
N PHE A 48 -4.74 -11.16 -19.15
CA PHE A 48 -5.32 -11.50 -17.85
C PHE A 48 -6.63 -12.26 -18.09
N ASP A 49 -6.63 -13.57 -17.84
CA ASP A 49 -7.86 -14.35 -17.77
C ASP A 49 -8.32 -14.40 -16.32
N PRO A 50 -9.30 -13.55 -15.94
CA PRO A 50 -9.80 -13.49 -14.58
C PRO A 50 -10.31 -14.84 -14.09
N LYS A 51 -10.84 -15.72 -14.95
CA LYS A 51 -11.35 -17.02 -14.50
C LYS A 51 -10.21 -17.88 -13.95
N THR A 52 -9.14 -18.05 -14.72
CA THR A 52 -7.96 -18.82 -14.26
C THR A 52 -7.24 -18.19 -13.07
N ALA A 53 -7.22 -16.86 -12.97
CA ALA A 53 -6.60 -16.15 -11.85
C ALA A 53 -7.45 -16.22 -10.57
N PHE A 54 -8.77 -16.35 -10.71
CA PHE A 54 -9.73 -16.28 -9.61
C PHE A 54 -10.33 -17.62 -9.18
N ASP A 55 -10.16 -18.70 -9.96
CA ASP A 55 -10.63 -20.06 -9.60
C ASP A 55 -10.02 -20.58 -8.28
N HIS A 56 -8.87 -20.04 -7.87
CA HIS A 56 -8.19 -20.37 -6.61
C HIS A 56 -8.42 -19.36 -5.48
N LEU A 57 -9.21 -18.31 -5.72
CA LEU A 57 -9.57 -17.40 -4.66
C LEU A 57 -10.54 -18.06 -3.68
N PRO A 58 -10.52 -17.65 -2.39
CA PRO A 58 -11.51 -18.08 -1.43
C PRO A 58 -12.94 -17.79 -1.92
N ASP A 59 -13.86 -18.67 -1.59
CA ASP A 59 -15.29 -18.46 -1.81
C ASP A 59 -15.78 -17.26 -0.98
N HIS A 60 -15.82 -16.08 -1.59
CA HIS A 60 -16.23 -14.80 -0.98
C HIS A 60 -17.71 -14.78 -0.55
N THR A 61 -18.49 -15.79 -0.92
CA THR A 61 -19.90 -15.92 -0.47
C THR A 61 -20.00 -16.56 0.91
N LYS A 62 -18.91 -17.12 1.43
CA LYS A 62 -18.87 -17.79 2.73
C LYS A 62 -17.97 -17.04 3.71
N PRO A 63 -18.38 -16.89 4.98
CA PRO A 63 -17.53 -16.30 5.99
C PRO A 63 -16.25 -17.12 6.21
N ALA A 64 -15.09 -16.56 5.83
CA ALA A 64 -13.78 -17.08 6.22
C ALA A 64 -13.36 -16.57 7.61
N PRO A 65 -12.72 -17.41 8.45
CA PRO A 65 -12.19 -16.99 9.75
C PRO A 65 -10.99 -16.05 9.59
N VAL A 66 -10.81 -15.15 10.57
CA VAL A 66 -9.61 -14.32 10.67
C VAL A 66 -8.43 -15.17 11.14
N LYS A 67 -7.38 -15.23 10.34
CA LYS A 67 -6.14 -15.96 10.63
C LYS A 67 -5.13 -15.12 11.41
N ALA A 68 -5.09 -13.82 11.13
CA ALA A 68 -4.23 -12.86 11.80
C ALA A 68 -4.83 -11.45 11.73
N GLN A 69 -4.48 -10.58 12.68
CA GLN A 69 -4.81 -9.16 12.65
C GLN A 69 -3.51 -8.36 12.78
N VAL A 70 -3.10 -7.66 11.71
CA VAL A 70 -1.77 -7.04 11.56
C VAL A 70 -1.85 -5.76 10.75
N ASP A 71 -0.94 -4.82 10.98
CA ASP A 71 -0.74 -3.65 10.09
C ASP A 71 0.19 -3.95 8.91
N THR A 72 0.98 -5.03 9.03
CA THR A 72 1.99 -5.42 8.05
C THR A 72 1.92 -6.91 7.77
N PHE A 73 1.88 -7.30 6.51
CA PHE A 73 1.91 -8.70 6.08
C PHE A 73 2.78 -8.88 4.85
N THR A 74 3.28 -10.08 4.61
CA THR A 74 4.10 -10.37 3.41
C THR A 74 3.27 -11.09 2.36
N SER A 75 3.28 -10.59 1.13
CA SER A 75 2.87 -11.36 -0.04
C SER A 75 4.08 -12.11 -0.59
N ALA A 76 4.03 -13.44 -0.59
CA ALA A 76 5.07 -14.29 -1.16
C ALA A 76 5.12 -14.14 -2.70
N PRO A 77 6.22 -14.54 -3.37
CA PRO A 77 6.29 -14.52 -4.84
C PRO A 77 5.11 -15.28 -5.46
N HIS A 78 4.52 -14.75 -6.53
CA HIS A 78 3.45 -15.44 -7.27
C HIS A 78 2.33 -15.98 -6.36
N SER A 79 1.81 -15.12 -5.48
CA SER A 79 0.84 -15.49 -4.46
C SER A 79 -0.30 -14.49 -4.38
N PHE A 80 -1.33 -14.82 -3.61
CA PHE A 80 -2.36 -13.87 -3.22
C PHE A 80 -2.48 -13.80 -1.70
N VAL A 81 -2.91 -12.64 -1.22
CA VAL A 81 -3.34 -12.43 0.16
C VAL A 81 -4.74 -11.82 0.13
N VAL A 82 -5.66 -12.42 0.88
CA VAL A 82 -6.99 -11.87 1.12
C VAL A 82 -7.02 -11.29 2.52
N PHE A 83 -7.31 -10.00 2.57
CA PHE A 83 -7.43 -9.27 3.82
C PHE A 83 -8.72 -8.46 3.88
N ARG A 84 -9.20 -8.19 5.09
CA ARG A 84 -10.31 -7.29 5.34
C ARG A 84 -9.81 -6.01 5.99
N LEU A 85 -10.33 -4.89 5.50
CA LEU A 85 -10.12 -3.56 6.04
C LEU A 85 -11.47 -3.02 6.52
N THR A 86 -11.56 -2.67 7.80
CA THR A 86 -12.70 -1.92 8.33
C THR A 86 -12.40 -0.43 8.19
N ALA A 87 -13.17 0.25 7.35
CA ALA A 87 -13.06 1.69 7.13
C ALA A 87 -13.82 2.42 8.24
N ASP A 88 -13.17 2.56 9.40
CA ASP A 88 -13.68 3.19 10.62
C ASP A 88 -12.78 4.33 11.13
N ASN A 89 -11.70 4.63 10.41
CA ASN A 89 -10.78 5.71 10.73
C ASN A 89 -10.69 6.70 9.55
N PRO A 90 -11.46 7.82 9.58
CA PRO A 90 -11.44 8.80 8.50
C PRO A 90 -10.04 9.39 8.26
N GLY A 91 -9.62 9.44 7.00
CA GLY A 91 -8.32 9.97 6.61
C GLY A 91 -7.81 9.41 5.28
N ALA A 92 -6.62 9.86 4.92
CA ALA A 92 -5.88 9.41 3.75
C ALA A 92 -4.74 8.49 4.19
N TRP A 93 -4.89 7.18 4.00
CA TRP A 93 -3.99 6.18 4.58
C TRP A 93 -3.17 5.50 3.50
N MET A 94 -1.85 5.64 3.59
CA MET A 94 -0.95 4.98 2.65
C MET A 94 -0.86 3.49 2.97
N MET A 95 -1.01 2.66 1.95
CA MET A 95 -0.63 1.27 1.96
C MET A 95 0.48 1.07 0.95
N HIS A 96 1.62 0.51 1.35
CA HIS A 96 2.77 0.41 0.47
C HIS A 96 3.64 -0.81 0.77
N CYS A 97 4.49 -1.14 -0.19
CA CYS A 97 5.57 -2.08 0.09
C CYS A 97 6.56 -1.42 1.06
N HIS A 98 6.86 -2.10 2.15
CA HIS A 98 7.78 -1.65 3.20
C HIS A 98 9.25 -1.98 2.86
N MET A 99 9.56 -2.03 1.57
CA MET A 99 10.92 -2.04 1.03
C MET A 99 11.15 -0.68 0.38
N ASP A 100 12.09 0.10 0.92
CA ASP A 100 12.30 1.51 0.54
C ASP A 100 12.43 1.71 -0.97
N TYR A 101 13.20 0.84 -1.65
CA TYR A 101 13.37 0.89 -3.09
C TYR A 101 12.06 0.65 -3.87
N HIS A 102 11.19 -0.24 -3.41
CA HIS A 102 9.89 -0.47 -4.05
C HIS A 102 8.93 0.70 -3.80
N LEU A 103 8.94 1.25 -2.58
CA LEU A 103 8.17 2.45 -2.24
C LEU A 103 8.60 3.63 -3.12
N GLU A 104 9.90 3.90 -3.22
CA GLU A 104 10.46 4.97 -4.05
C GLU A 104 10.14 4.76 -5.54
N ALA A 105 10.11 3.51 -6.00
CA ALA A 105 9.67 3.15 -7.35
C ALA A 105 8.14 3.26 -7.57
N GLY A 106 7.37 3.63 -6.53
CA GLY A 106 5.94 3.88 -6.62
C GLY A 106 5.02 2.72 -6.21
N MET A 107 5.54 1.69 -5.53
CA MET A 107 4.74 0.57 -5.03
C MET A 107 3.97 0.96 -3.76
N GLY A 108 2.94 1.78 -3.94
CA GLY A 108 2.02 2.20 -2.90
C GLY A 108 0.70 2.66 -3.45
N MET A 109 -0.29 2.74 -2.58
CA MET A 109 -1.63 3.22 -2.87
C MET A 109 -2.18 3.99 -1.66
N LEU A 110 -3.18 4.84 -1.90
CA LEU A 110 -3.82 5.64 -0.87
C LEU A 110 -5.27 5.17 -0.68
N TRP A 111 -5.64 4.92 0.57
CA TRP A 111 -7.01 4.63 0.98
C TRP A 111 -7.65 5.91 1.50
N SER A 112 -8.62 6.45 0.76
CA SER A 112 -9.47 7.53 1.26
C SER A 112 -10.62 6.94 2.07
N VAL A 113 -10.63 7.20 3.37
CA VAL A 113 -11.74 6.87 4.26
C VAL A 113 -12.42 8.18 4.65
N GLU A 114 -13.66 8.36 4.20
CA GLU A 114 -14.41 9.61 4.35
C GLU A 114 -15.76 9.34 5.02
N GLU A 115 -16.23 10.33 5.78
CA GLU A 115 -17.60 10.44 6.27
C GLU A 115 -18.31 11.50 5.42
N ASP A 116 -19.35 11.10 4.67
CA ASP A 116 -20.12 12.00 3.79
C ASP A 116 -19.26 12.85 2.82
N GLY A 117 -18.19 12.24 2.27
CA GLY A 117 -17.28 12.91 1.34
C GLY A 117 -16.25 13.82 2.01
N LYS A 118 -16.07 13.72 3.33
CA LYS A 118 -15.15 14.55 4.11
C LYS A 118 -14.27 13.71 5.01
N TYR A 119 -13.05 14.18 5.23
CA TYR A 119 -12.22 13.71 6.34
C TYR A 119 -12.65 14.43 7.62
N SER A 120 -13.30 13.70 8.53
CA SER A 120 -13.68 14.20 9.86
C SER A 120 -12.46 14.22 10.78
N LEU A 121 -11.42 14.98 10.41
CA LEU A 121 -10.16 15.09 11.13
C LEU A 121 -10.16 16.34 12.02
N PRO A 122 -9.56 16.28 13.22
CA PRO A 122 -9.32 17.48 14.01
C PRO A 122 -8.44 18.47 13.22
N PRO A 123 -8.57 19.79 13.47
CA PRO A 123 -7.64 20.75 12.90
C PRO A 123 -6.21 20.39 13.30
N PRO A 124 -5.23 20.61 12.41
CA PRO A 124 -3.84 20.37 12.75
C PRO A 124 -3.42 21.31 13.91
N PRO A 125 -2.41 20.93 14.73
CA PRO A 125 -1.85 21.81 15.74
C PRO A 125 -1.41 23.17 15.16
N ASP A 126 -1.44 24.23 15.96
CA ASP A 126 -1.15 25.60 15.51
C ASP A 126 0.25 25.76 14.88
N ASP A 127 1.21 24.95 15.34
CA ASP A 127 2.60 24.89 14.88
C ASP A 127 2.84 23.93 13.71
N PHE A 128 1.80 23.20 13.27
CA PHE A 128 1.90 22.28 12.16
C PHE A 128 2.13 23.03 10.84
N ARG A 129 3.26 22.76 10.19
CA ARG A 129 3.63 23.41 8.94
C ARG A 129 2.84 22.78 7.79
N VAL A 130 1.81 23.49 7.32
CA VAL A 130 1.07 23.13 6.11
C VAL A 130 1.71 23.75 4.86
N CYS A 131 1.66 23.01 3.75
CA CYS A 131 1.92 23.58 2.44
C CYS A 131 0.91 24.73 2.21
N ASN A 132 1.38 25.90 1.79
CA ASN A 132 0.70 27.21 1.73
C ASN A 132 0.73 28.12 2.97
N ARG A 133 1.29 27.74 4.13
CA ARG A 133 1.68 28.76 5.13
C ARG A 133 3.15 29.16 5.00
N ASP A 134 4.07 28.20 4.85
CA ASP A 134 5.52 28.46 4.68
C ASP A 134 6.29 27.37 3.90
N ALA A 135 5.62 26.35 3.36
CA ALA A 135 6.29 25.18 2.80
C ALA A 135 5.73 24.83 1.41
N THR A 136 6.23 25.47 0.36
CA THR A 136 6.22 24.84 -0.97
C THR A 136 7.59 24.22 -1.22
N TYR A 137 7.63 23.25 -2.12
CA TYR A 137 8.82 22.53 -2.63
C TYR A 137 10.07 23.42 -2.79
N ALA A 138 9.89 24.72 -3.05
CA ALA A 138 10.94 25.74 -3.07
C ALA A 138 11.75 25.87 -1.77
N ALA A 139 11.12 25.80 -0.59
CA ALA A 139 11.82 25.89 0.70
C ALA A 139 12.64 24.63 1.00
N ALA A 140 12.13 23.45 0.62
CA ALA A 140 12.86 22.18 0.73
C ALA A 140 14.06 22.14 -0.25
N ARG A 141 13.88 22.64 -1.48
CA ARG A 141 14.95 22.79 -2.47
C ARG A 141 16.01 23.79 -2.00
N ALA A 142 15.61 24.92 -1.43
CA ALA A 142 16.52 25.93 -0.90
C ALA A 142 17.37 25.42 0.28
N LEU A 143 16.81 24.56 1.14
CA LEU A 143 17.58 23.89 2.20
C LEU A 143 18.58 22.87 1.63
N GLN A 144 18.21 22.11 0.60
CA GLN A 144 19.14 21.20 -0.08
C GLN A 144 20.25 21.95 -0.82
N GLU A 145 19.91 23.03 -1.54
CA GLU A 145 20.85 23.89 -2.25
C GLU A 145 21.74 24.70 -1.28
N GLY A 146 21.22 25.09 -0.11
CA GLY A 146 21.94 25.81 0.93
C GLY A 146 22.98 25.00 1.71
N THR A 147 22.90 23.66 1.69
CA THR A 147 23.94 22.81 2.31
C THR A 147 25.22 22.67 1.48
N ALA A 148 25.22 23.14 0.23
CA ALA A 148 26.44 23.23 -0.58
C ALA A 148 27.34 24.42 -0.19
N ALA A 149 26.82 25.44 0.50
CA ALA A 149 27.56 26.64 0.86
C ALA A 149 28.16 26.64 2.29
N ALA A 150 27.87 25.64 3.12
CA ALA A 150 28.33 25.59 4.51
C ALA A 150 29.53 24.65 4.76
N ARG A 151 30.35 24.37 3.73
CA ARG A 151 31.69 23.77 3.89
C ARG A 151 32.76 24.80 3.57
N GLY A 152 33.08 25.60 4.58
CA GLY A 152 34.10 26.65 4.54
C GLY A 152 33.61 27.81 5.39
N THR A 153 33.75 27.77 6.70
CA THR A 153 35.02 28.11 7.35
C THR A 153 35.02 27.53 8.76
N GLN A 154 36.02 26.71 9.07
CA GLN A 154 36.42 26.42 10.44
C GLN A 154 37.19 27.62 11.00
N LEU A 155 37.01 27.86 12.31
CA LEU A 155 37.57 28.90 13.19
C LEU A 155 36.79 30.21 13.25
#